data_AF-A0A3D5ITE3-F1
#
_entry.id   AF-A0A3D5ITE3-F1
#
_cell.length_a   1.000
_cell.length_b   1.000
_cell.length_c   1.000
_cell.angle_alpha   90.00
_cell.angle_beta   90.00
_cell.angle_gamma   90.00
#
_symmetry.space_group_name_H-M   'P 1'
#
loop_
_entity.id
_entity.type
_entity.pdbx_description
1 polymer ?
#
loop_
_entity_poly.entity_id
_entity_poly.type
_entity_poly.pdbx_seq_one_letter_code
_entity_poly.pdbx_strand_id
1 'polypeptide(L)' 'VGLDRGPMGGFNAETLDEEFFPDGKTKSIFICGIGYGDAEKIFPRGPRLDFDKACEII' A
#
# COMPACT_ATOMS: atom_id res chain seq x y z
N VAL A 1 16.94 -2.49 5.21
CA VAL A 1 17.37 -1.49 4.21
C VAL A 1 16.96 -0.05 4.53
N GLY A 2 16.12 0.21 5.55
CA GLY A 2 15.81 1.59 5.98
C GLY A 2 14.97 2.39 4.99
N LEU A 3 14.20 1.72 4.12
CA LEU A 3 13.36 2.36 3.12
C LEU A 3 11.94 2.58 3.64
N ASP A 4 11.40 3.75 3.32
CA ASP A 4 10.00 4.12 3.47
C ASP A 4 9.15 3.56 2.33
N ARG A 5 7.85 3.44 2.60
CA ARG A 5 6.88 2.84 1.68
C ARG A 5 5.57 3.63 1.65
N GLY A 6 5.09 3.89 0.44
CA GLY A 6 3.83 4.57 0.17
C GLY A 6 2.80 3.60 -0.41
N PRO A 7 1.99 2.93 0.42
CA PRO A 7 0.94 2.04 -0.04
C PRO A 7 -0.24 2.77 -0.70
N MET A 8 -0.60 2.42 -1.95
CA MET A 8 -1.71 3.06 -2.68
C MET A 8 -2.65 2.04 -3.34
N GLY A 9 -3.95 2.19 -3.07
CA GLY A 9 -5.04 1.49 -3.76
C GLY A 9 -5.84 2.35 -4.75
N GLY A 10 -5.63 3.67 -4.74
CA GLY A 10 -6.35 4.64 -5.58
C GLY A 10 -5.75 4.78 -6.98
N PHE A 11 -5.70 3.70 -7.76
CA PHE A 11 -5.17 3.68 -9.13
C PHE A 11 -6.16 2.96 -10.07
N ASN A 12 -5.99 3.14 -11.38
CA ASN A 12 -6.74 2.36 -12.38
C ASN A 12 -6.02 1.03 -12.64
N ALA A 13 -6.58 -0.07 -12.14
CA ALA A 13 -6.01 -1.40 -12.32
C ALA A 13 -6.07 -1.88 -13.77
N GLU A 14 -7.15 -1.56 -14.51
CA GLU A 14 -7.31 -1.98 -15.91
C GLU A 14 -6.21 -1.40 -16.79
N THR A 15 -5.93 -0.10 -16.65
CA THR A 15 -4.83 0.54 -17.38
C THR A 15 -3.47 -0.08 -17.08
N LEU A 16 -3.21 -0.45 -15.82
CA LEU A 16 -1.93 -1.10 -15.47
C LEU A 16 -1.86 -2.54 -15.97
N ASP A 17 -2.95 -3.29 -15.86
CA ASP A 17 -3.01 -4.67 -16.33
C ASP A 17 -2.83 -4.72 -17.85
N GLU A 18 -3.45 -3.82 -18.61
CA GLU A 18 -3.28 -3.71 -20.05
C GLU A 18 -1.84 -3.34 -20.45
N GLU A 19 -1.25 -2.34 -19.79
CA GLU A 19 0.07 -1.81 -20.16
C GLU A 19 1.21 -2.74 -19.74
N PHE A 20 1.15 -3.31 -18.54
CA PHE A 20 2.26 -4.06 -17.93
C PHE A 20 2.05 -5.57 -17.91
N PHE A 21 0.80 -6.04 -17.96
CA PHE A 21 0.45 -7.46 -17.88
C PHE A 21 -0.52 -7.90 -19.00
N PRO A 22 -0.20 -7.63 -20.27
CA PRO A 22 -1.13 -7.84 -21.39
C PRO A 22 -1.53 -9.30 -21.63
N ASP A 23 -0.86 -10.26 -21.00
CA ASP A 23 -1.19 -11.68 -21.11
C ASP A 23 -2.34 -12.13 -20.18
N GLY A 24 -2.85 -11.22 -19.34
CA GLY A 24 -4.01 -11.44 -18.48
C GLY A 24 -3.80 -12.44 -17.33
N LYS A 25 -2.57 -12.89 -17.09
CA LYS A 25 -2.26 -13.82 -15.99
C LYS A 25 -2.06 -13.13 -14.65
N THR A 26 -1.84 -11.82 -14.67
CA THR A 26 -1.57 -11.00 -13.49
C THR A 26 -2.64 -9.93 -13.34
N LYS A 27 -3.02 -9.63 -12.10
CA LYS A 27 -3.87 -8.50 -11.76
C LYS A 27 -3.15 -7.56 -10.80
N SER A 28 -3.26 -6.27 -11.08
CA SER A 28 -2.75 -5.20 -10.24
C SER A 28 -3.68 -4.97 -9.06
N ILE A 29 -3.20 -5.28 -7.85
CA ILE A 29 -3.97 -5.12 -6.60
C ILE A 29 -3.53 -3.89 -5.79
N PHE A 30 -2.32 -3.39 -6.03
CA PHE A 30 -1.69 -2.39 -5.20
C PHE A 30 -0.41 -1.81 -5.83
N ILE A 31 -0.14 -0.52 -5.61
CA ILE A 31 1.12 0.12 -5.96
C ILE A 31 1.89 0.49 -4.70
N CYS A 32 3.19 0.22 -4.68
CA CYS A 32 4.09 0.64 -3.60
C CYS A 32 5.23 1.50 -4.14
N GLY A 33 5.24 2.78 -3.78
CA GLY A 33 6.48 3.56 -3.87
C GLY A 33 7.44 3.11 -2.77
N ILE A 34 8.72 2.89 -3.10
CA ILE A 34 9.77 2.53 -2.15
C ILE A 34 10.91 3.54 -2.30
N GLY A 35 11.40 4.10 -1.20
CA GLY A 35 12.46 5.10 -1.24
C GLY A 35 12.79 5.66 0.14
N TYR A 36 13.32 6.88 0.17
CA TYR A 36 13.54 7.63 1.42
C TYR A 36 12.53 8.77 1.47
N GLY A 37 11.70 8.77 2.50
CA GLY A 37 10.72 9.81 2.74
C GLY A 37 11.36 11.06 3.31
N ASP A 38 10.75 12.21 3.02
CA ASP A 38 11.08 13.47 3.68
C ASP A 38 10.40 13.50 5.06
N ALA A 39 11.20 13.37 6.12
CA ALA A 39 10.71 13.30 7.50
C ALA A 39 9.91 14.54 7.93
N GLU A 40 10.15 15.70 7.31
CA GLU A 40 9.44 16.95 7.60
C GLU A 40 8.01 16.95 7.04
N LYS A 41 7.73 16.08 6.07
CA LYS A 41 6.43 15.96 5.39
C LYS A 41 5.58 14.78 5.86
N ILE A 42 6.07 14.01 6.84
CA ILE A 42 5.35 12.84 7.36
C ILE A 42 4.29 13.29 8.36
N PHE A 43 3.04 12.93 8.09
CA PHE A 43 1.94 13.15 9.03
C PHE A 43 2.13 12.33 10.32
N PRO A 44 1.66 12.82 11.48
CA PRO A 44 1.57 12.02 12.68
C PRO A 44 0.82 10.71 12.42
N ARG A 45 1.27 9.64 13.07
CA ARG A 45 0.66 8.32 12.93
C ARG A 45 -0.81 8.38 13.34
N GLY A 46 -1.70 7.92 12.45
CA GLY A 46 -3.12 7.83 12.74
C GLY A 46 -3.45 6.84 13.87
N PRO A 47 -4.66 6.91 14.44
CA PRO A 47 -5.07 6.05 15.54
C PRO A 47 -5.04 4.57 15.14
N ARG A 48 -4.73 3.71 16.10
CA ARG A 48 -4.77 2.25 15.94
C ARG A 48 -5.82 1.67 16.87
N LEU A 49 -6.46 0.61 16.43
CA LEU A 49 -7.41 -0.13 17.26
C LEU A 49 -6.68 -0.79 18.43
N ASP A 50 -7.31 -0.80 19.59
CA ASP A 50 -6.90 -1.63 20.73
C ASP A 50 -7.02 -3.11 20.35
N PHE A 51 -6.24 -3.98 21.00
CA PHE A 51 -6.21 -5.42 20.68
C PHE A 51 -7.61 -6.06 20.75
N ASP A 52 -8.33 -5.83 21.85
CA ASP A 52 -9.67 -6.40 22.08
C ASP A 52 -10.72 -5.92 21.05
N LYS A 53 -10.43 -4.84 20.31
CA LYS A 53 -11.29 -4.36 19.21
C LYS A 53 -10.93 -5.00 17.87
N ALA A 54 -9.67 -5.41 17.70
CA ALA A 54 -9.16 -5.91 16.43
C ALA A 54 -9.06 -7.45 16.38
N CYS A 55 -9.06 -8.13 17.52
CA CYS A 55 -8.76 -9.56 17.63
C CYS A 55 -9.66 -10.26 18.65
N GLU A 56 -9.84 -11.57 18.47
CA GLU A 56 -10.53 -12.48 19.38
C GLU A 56 -9.63 -13.70 19.67
N ILE A 57 -9.68 -14.23 20.89
CA ILE A 57 -8.98 -15.45 21.28
C ILE A 57 -10.00 -16.60 21.27
N ILE A 58 -9.73 -17.61 20.44
CA ILE A 58 -10.59 -18.80 20.24
C ILE A 58 -9.97 -20.02 20.91
#